data_AF-A0A960WSE1-F1
#
_entry.id   AF-A0A960WSE1-F1
#
_cell.length_a   1.000
_cell.length_b   1.000
_cell.length_c   1.000
_cell.angle_alpha   90.00
_cell.angle_beta   90.00
_cell.angle_gamma   90.00
#
_symmetry.space_group_name_H-M   'P 1'
#
loop_
_entity.id
_entity.type
_entity.pdbx_description
1 polymer ?
#
loop_
_entity_poly.entity_id
_entity_poly.type
_entity_poly.pdbx_seq_one_letter_code
_entity_poly.pdbx_strand_id
1 'polypeptide(L)'
;MFCGVCLGAEDSLSFSDPSPQRYKLQARASELDPRAKEHPEIDFIFAKDGKPQDFENASVDTSVAPAGKLVIWLMGHSEGLFERLNSYGLHAIQPHYANRWFSKVCTETPVGETCRGNVRLEAATGEDFSDCVDIPKPDGMKERALVFVKWLAKENPQGRWDYFLSDDGTDLRWDRVILSGSSHGSTTAARFAKHQKVDRVVMLCGPRDQYQNWQALPSATPPERYFGFSHVLDGGWTGDHYCRSWELIGLHSFGPIVTVDG
;
A
#
# COMPACT_ATOMS: atom_id res chain seq x y z
N MET A 1 25.86 -34.10 12.82
CA MET A 1 24.71 -34.47 11.98
C MET A 1 23.78 -33.27 11.94
N PHE A 2 23.99 -32.36 10.99
CA PHE A 2 23.09 -31.22 10.79
C PHE A 2 21.97 -31.67 9.88
N CYS A 3 20.76 -31.76 10.43
CA CYS A 3 19.55 -32.06 9.67
C CYS A 3 19.23 -30.80 8.84
N GLY A 4 19.44 -30.88 7.53
CA GLY A 4 19.02 -29.85 6.59
C GLY A 4 17.51 -29.79 6.56
N VAL A 5 16.94 -28.63 6.90
CA VAL A 5 15.54 -28.35 6.64
C VAL A 5 15.40 -28.21 5.13
N CYS A 6 14.75 -29.19 4.50
CA CYS A 6 14.26 -29.05 3.14
C CYS A 6 13.20 -27.94 3.15
N LEU A 7 13.58 -26.72 2.75
CA LEU A 7 12.62 -25.71 2.32
C LEU A 7 11.89 -26.31 1.12
N GLY A 8 10.62 -26.69 1.31
CA GLY A 8 9.77 -27.16 0.22
C GLY A 8 9.74 -26.11 -0.89
N ALA A 9 9.76 -26.56 -2.14
CA ALA A 9 9.56 -25.68 -3.28
C ALA A 9 8.25 -24.91 -3.06
N GLU A 10 8.32 -23.58 -3.01
CA GLU A 10 7.10 -22.77 -2.93
C GLU A 10 6.24 -23.04 -4.16
N ASP A 11 4.99 -23.47 -3.94
CA ASP A 11 4.03 -23.69 -5.02
C ASP A 11 3.87 -22.39 -5.83
N SER A 12 4.30 -22.44 -7.10
CA SER A 12 4.09 -21.34 -8.03
C SER A 12 2.58 -21.15 -8.27
N LEU A 13 2.09 -19.92 -8.12
CA LEU A 13 0.70 -19.59 -8.39
C LEU A 13 0.32 -19.95 -9.85
N SER A 14 -0.84 -20.55 -10.05
CA SER A 14 -1.43 -20.81 -11.36
C SER A 14 -2.95 -20.64 -11.31
N PHE A 15 -3.54 -20.12 -12.39
CA PHE A 15 -5.00 -20.03 -12.53
C PHE A 15 -5.58 -21.29 -13.15
N SER A 16 -6.78 -21.67 -12.69
CA SER A 16 -7.60 -22.74 -13.28
C SER A 16 -8.98 -22.15 -13.61
N ASP A 17 -8.98 -21.18 -14.51
CA ASP A 17 -10.17 -20.44 -14.90
C ASP A 17 -10.79 -21.02 -16.18
N PRO A 18 -12.04 -21.53 -16.17
CA PRO A 18 -12.70 -22.01 -17.37
C PRO A 18 -13.07 -20.89 -18.37
N SER A 19 -13.06 -19.63 -17.95
CA SER A 19 -13.34 -18.46 -18.79
C SER A 19 -12.34 -17.32 -18.51
N PRO A 20 -11.05 -17.50 -18.88
CA PRO A 20 -10.00 -16.54 -18.56
C PRO A 20 -10.33 -15.13 -19.03
N GLN A 21 -10.27 -14.18 -18.12
CA GLN A 21 -10.60 -12.78 -18.37
C GLN A 21 -10.03 -11.88 -17.28
N ARG A 22 -10.13 -10.58 -17.50
CA ARG A 22 -9.88 -9.59 -16.46
C ARG A 22 -11.10 -9.39 -15.57
N TYR A 23 -10.98 -9.82 -14.32
CA TYR A 23 -11.96 -9.56 -13.28
C TYR A 23 -11.74 -8.19 -12.66
N LYS A 24 -12.85 -7.51 -12.37
CA LYS A 24 -12.90 -6.27 -11.60
C LYS A 24 -13.93 -6.47 -10.51
N LEU A 25 -13.51 -6.28 -9.27
CA LEU A 25 -14.36 -6.45 -8.10
C LEU A 25 -14.34 -5.18 -7.27
N GLN A 26 -15.49 -4.88 -6.66
CA GLN A 26 -15.65 -3.73 -5.80
C GLN A 26 -16.57 -4.11 -4.64
N ALA A 27 -16.23 -3.66 -3.44
CA ALA A 27 -17.03 -3.83 -2.24
C ALA A 27 -16.86 -2.58 -1.35
N ARG A 28 -17.78 -2.38 -0.39
CA ARG A 28 -17.61 -1.32 0.60
C ARG A 28 -16.93 -1.86 1.85
N ALA A 29 -15.94 -1.16 2.36
CA ALA A 29 -15.25 -1.55 3.60
C ALA A 29 -16.23 -1.71 4.78
N SER A 30 -17.24 -0.82 4.89
CA SER A 30 -18.28 -0.90 5.92
C SER A 30 -19.22 -2.11 5.79
N GLU A 31 -19.33 -2.71 4.60
CA GLU A 31 -20.11 -3.93 4.37
C GLU A 31 -19.29 -5.19 4.64
N LEU A 32 -17.96 -5.11 4.45
CA LEU A 32 -17.04 -6.21 4.68
C LEU A 32 -16.68 -6.39 6.16
N ASP A 33 -16.59 -5.31 6.93
CA ASP A 33 -16.28 -5.34 8.36
C ASP A 33 -17.24 -4.47 9.17
N PRO A 34 -18.16 -5.05 9.97
CA PRO A 34 -19.10 -4.28 10.80
C PRO A 34 -18.41 -3.51 11.94
N ARG A 35 -17.11 -3.73 12.17
CA ARG A 35 -16.31 -2.97 13.16
C ARG A 35 -15.76 -1.67 12.57
N ALA A 36 -15.76 -1.49 11.25
CA ALA A 36 -15.25 -0.31 10.57
C ALA A 36 -16.07 0.94 10.95
N LYS A 37 -15.40 2.08 11.13
CA LYS A 37 -16.05 3.34 11.51
C LYS A 37 -15.55 4.54 10.70
N GLU A 38 -16.36 5.59 10.68
CA GLU A 38 -15.97 6.89 10.15
C GLU A 38 -15.16 7.68 11.19
N HIS A 39 -14.25 8.49 10.69
CA HIS A 39 -13.42 9.45 11.42
C HIS A 39 -13.53 10.82 10.71
N PRO A 40 -14.68 11.51 10.84
CA PRO A 40 -14.97 12.73 10.06
C PRO A 40 -14.00 13.88 10.34
N GLU A 41 -13.40 13.93 11.54
CA GLU A 41 -12.40 14.92 11.94
C GLU A 41 -11.14 14.89 11.08
N ILE A 42 -10.86 13.76 10.41
CA ILE A 42 -9.76 13.57 9.46
C ILE A 42 -10.21 13.31 8.02
N ASP A 43 -11.46 13.66 7.69
CA ASP A 43 -12.08 13.44 6.37
C ASP A 43 -12.05 11.96 5.91
N PHE A 44 -12.06 11.01 6.85
CA PHE A 44 -12.16 9.58 6.58
C PHE A 44 -13.59 9.12 6.84
N ILE A 45 -14.40 9.15 5.78
CA ILE A 45 -15.87 9.01 5.83
C ILE A 45 -16.33 7.90 4.90
N PHE A 46 -17.52 7.35 5.15
CA PHE A 46 -18.14 6.29 4.37
C PHE A 46 -19.17 6.84 3.40
N ALA A 47 -19.70 8.04 3.63
CA ALA A 47 -20.58 8.71 2.68
C ALA A 47 -20.34 10.21 2.63
N LYS A 48 -20.49 10.78 1.42
CA LYS A 48 -20.53 12.23 1.20
C LYS A 48 -21.68 12.54 0.26
N ASP A 49 -22.55 13.45 0.66
CA ASP A 49 -23.74 13.85 -0.12
C ASP A 49 -24.60 12.64 -0.55
N GLY A 50 -24.76 11.66 0.36
CA GLY A 50 -25.51 10.43 0.12
C GLY A 50 -24.82 9.40 -0.78
N LYS A 51 -23.58 9.66 -1.23
CA LYS A 51 -22.80 8.73 -2.07
C LYS A 51 -21.75 8.00 -1.23
N PRO A 52 -21.64 6.66 -1.34
CA PRO A 52 -20.59 5.92 -0.66
C PRO A 52 -19.19 6.40 -1.06
N GLN A 53 -18.28 6.43 -0.10
CA GLN A 53 -16.88 6.84 -0.24
C GLN A 53 -15.90 5.73 0.12
N ASP A 54 -16.38 4.68 0.79
CA ASP A 54 -15.58 3.59 1.33
C ASP A 54 -15.43 2.38 0.40
N PHE A 55 -15.49 2.63 -0.91
CA PHE A 55 -15.26 1.59 -1.91
C PHE A 55 -13.81 1.13 -1.91
N GLU A 56 -13.65 -0.18 -1.99
CA GLU A 56 -12.40 -0.88 -2.20
C GLU A 56 -12.45 -1.55 -3.57
N ASN A 57 -11.36 -1.46 -4.33
CA ASN A 57 -11.31 -1.90 -5.72
C ASN A 57 -10.26 -2.99 -5.89
N ALA A 58 -10.58 -4.04 -6.63
CA ALA A 58 -9.68 -5.13 -6.94
C ALA A 58 -9.72 -5.50 -8.42
N SER A 59 -8.59 -5.96 -8.95
CA SER A 59 -8.54 -6.51 -10.31
C SER A 59 -7.44 -7.55 -10.47
N VAL A 60 -7.74 -8.59 -11.24
CA VAL A 60 -6.84 -9.67 -11.65
C VAL A 60 -7.20 -10.10 -13.06
N ASP A 61 -6.21 -10.40 -13.90
CA ASP A 61 -6.43 -10.98 -15.22
C ASP A 61 -5.96 -12.44 -15.23
N THR A 62 -6.92 -13.35 -15.28
CA THR A 62 -6.67 -14.79 -15.27
C THR A 62 -6.25 -15.34 -16.64
N SER A 63 -6.34 -14.52 -17.69
CA SER A 63 -5.78 -14.86 -19.02
C SER A 63 -4.28 -14.62 -19.12
N VAL A 64 -3.70 -13.90 -18.14
CA VAL A 64 -2.27 -13.62 -18.04
C VAL A 64 -1.64 -14.54 -16.98
N ALA A 65 -0.46 -15.08 -17.27
CA ALA A 65 0.26 -15.91 -16.32
C ALA A 65 0.54 -15.12 -15.02
N PRO A 66 0.19 -15.65 -13.83
CA PRO A 66 0.33 -14.91 -12.58
C PRO A 66 1.81 -14.74 -12.19
N ALA A 67 2.16 -13.55 -11.75
CA ALA A 67 3.47 -13.24 -11.17
C ALA A 67 3.57 -13.63 -9.68
N GLY A 68 2.44 -14.02 -9.05
CA GLY A 68 2.40 -14.38 -7.63
C GLY A 68 2.66 -13.19 -6.69
N LYS A 69 2.32 -11.97 -7.12
CA LYS A 69 2.51 -10.73 -6.35
C LYS A 69 1.22 -9.92 -6.28
N LEU A 70 0.96 -9.35 -5.11
CA LEU A 70 -0.18 -8.48 -4.84
C LEU A 70 0.30 -7.04 -4.74
N VAL A 71 -0.26 -6.16 -5.56
CA VAL A 71 -0.06 -4.72 -5.46
C VAL A 71 -1.16 -4.13 -4.58
N ILE A 72 -0.77 -3.47 -3.49
CA ILE A 72 -1.66 -2.61 -2.71
C ILE A 72 -1.40 -1.18 -3.15
N TRP A 73 -2.39 -0.57 -3.82
CA TRP A 73 -2.34 0.79 -4.32
C TRP A 73 -2.94 1.78 -3.32
N LEU A 74 -2.11 2.70 -2.82
CA LEU A 74 -2.47 3.64 -1.75
C LEU A 74 -2.87 5.02 -2.28
N MET A 75 -3.69 5.10 -3.33
CA MET A 75 -4.30 6.35 -3.80
C MET A 75 -5.65 6.06 -4.44
N GLY A 76 -6.33 7.10 -4.94
CA GLY A 76 -7.57 6.92 -5.69
C GLY A 76 -7.43 5.87 -6.79
N HIS A 77 -8.47 5.06 -6.97
CA HIS A 77 -8.49 4.02 -8.00
C HIS A 77 -8.20 4.60 -9.39
N SER A 78 -7.35 3.89 -10.15
CA SER A 78 -7.00 4.22 -11.53
C SER A 78 -7.14 2.97 -12.39
N GLU A 79 -8.13 2.97 -13.27
CA GLU A 79 -8.45 1.84 -14.14
C GLU A 79 -7.27 1.46 -15.05
N GLY A 80 -6.65 2.46 -15.70
CA GLY A 80 -5.50 2.22 -16.58
C GLY A 80 -4.26 1.71 -15.84
N LEU A 81 -4.08 2.11 -14.56
CA LEU A 81 -3.03 1.53 -13.73
C LEU A 81 -3.30 0.05 -13.46
N PHE A 82 -4.54 -0.30 -13.05
CA PHE A 82 -4.89 -1.68 -12.71
C PHE A 82 -4.80 -2.59 -13.93
N GLU A 83 -5.27 -2.13 -15.09
CA GLU A 83 -5.08 -2.82 -16.38
C GLU A 83 -3.60 -3.07 -16.68
N ARG A 84 -2.74 -2.05 -16.52
CA ARG A 84 -1.30 -2.19 -16.73
C ARG A 84 -0.67 -3.19 -15.76
N LEU A 85 -1.04 -3.15 -14.48
CA LEU A 85 -0.54 -4.09 -13.47
C LEU A 85 -0.98 -5.52 -13.80
N ASN A 86 -2.24 -5.73 -14.18
CA ASN A 86 -2.73 -7.05 -14.55
C ASN A 86 -2.06 -7.60 -15.81
N SER A 87 -1.69 -6.72 -16.77
CA SER A 87 -0.89 -7.14 -17.95
C SER A 87 0.49 -7.71 -17.61
N TYR A 88 0.98 -7.44 -16.39
CA TYR A 88 2.21 -8.03 -15.84
C TYR A 88 1.95 -9.29 -14.99
N GLY A 89 0.72 -9.79 -14.95
CA GLY A 89 0.31 -10.92 -14.12
C GLY A 89 0.18 -10.58 -12.63
N LEU A 90 0.08 -9.29 -12.28
CA LEU A 90 -0.05 -8.84 -10.89
C LEU A 90 -1.52 -8.77 -10.48
N HIS A 91 -1.80 -9.18 -9.25
CA HIS A 91 -3.07 -8.85 -8.57
C HIS A 91 -3.00 -7.43 -8.06
N ALA A 92 -4.10 -6.69 -8.10
CA ALA A 92 -4.14 -5.32 -7.62
C ALA A 92 -5.35 -5.10 -6.71
N ILE A 93 -5.14 -4.45 -5.57
CA ILE A 93 -6.19 -3.91 -4.70
C ILE A 93 -5.93 -2.44 -4.38
N GLN A 94 -7.00 -1.70 -4.09
CA GLN A 94 -6.99 -0.38 -3.50
C GLN A 94 -7.93 -0.40 -2.29
N PRO A 95 -7.40 -0.50 -1.06
CA PRO A 95 -8.22 -0.42 0.15
C PRO A 95 -8.61 1.03 0.44
N HIS A 96 -9.78 1.22 1.06
CA HIS A 96 -10.19 2.54 1.55
C HIS A 96 -9.56 2.79 2.92
N TYR A 97 -8.59 3.71 3.03
CA TYR A 97 -7.90 3.99 4.29
C TYR A 97 -7.80 5.51 4.55
N ALA A 98 -7.49 5.89 5.79
CA ALA A 98 -7.36 7.28 6.20
C ALA A 98 -6.19 8.00 5.49
N ASN A 99 -6.49 8.71 4.40
CA ASN A 99 -5.48 9.39 3.57
C ASN A 99 -5.76 10.88 3.30
N ARG A 100 -6.72 11.48 4.02
CA ARG A 100 -7.12 12.89 3.87
C ARG A 100 -6.77 13.78 5.07
N TRP A 101 -6.16 13.21 6.10
CA TRP A 101 -5.83 13.89 7.37
C TRP A 101 -4.75 14.99 7.24
N PHE A 102 -3.99 15.05 6.14
CA PHE A 102 -2.78 15.87 6.03
C PHE A 102 -3.01 17.38 6.22
N SER A 103 -4.20 17.90 5.88
CA SER A 103 -4.58 19.30 6.09
C SER A 103 -5.28 19.56 7.43
N LYS A 104 -5.42 18.54 8.29
CA LYS A 104 -6.20 18.58 9.53
C LYS A 104 -5.31 18.44 10.76
N VAL A 105 -4.35 17.52 10.73
CA VAL A 105 -3.43 17.22 11.84
C VAL A 105 -1.97 17.36 11.40
N CYS A 106 -1.06 17.53 12.36
CA CYS A 106 0.36 17.84 12.09
C CYS A 106 0.54 19.09 11.21
N THR A 107 -0.17 20.17 11.56
CA THR A 107 -0.23 21.45 10.85
C THR A 107 0.44 22.61 11.59
N GLU A 108 1.00 22.35 12.78
CA GLU A 108 1.74 23.31 13.57
C GLU A 108 3.01 23.81 12.84
N THR A 109 3.55 24.96 13.25
CA THR A 109 4.75 25.54 12.63
C THR A 109 5.82 25.82 13.69
N PRO A 110 6.96 25.10 13.69
CA PRO A 110 7.30 23.98 12.81
C PRO A 110 6.57 22.69 13.18
N VAL A 111 6.22 21.86 12.18
CA VAL A 111 5.66 20.52 12.41
C VAL A 111 6.71 19.64 13.08
N GLY A 112 6.31 18.87 14.10
CA GLY A 112 7.19 17.92 14.79
C GLY A 112 7.87 16.93 13.84
N GLU A 113 9.09 16.51 14.19
CA GLU A 113 9.94 15.68 13.33
C GLU A 113 9.34 14.32 12.96
N THR A 114 8.50 13.77 13.83
CA THR A 114 7.88 12.44 13.67
C THR A 114 6.36 12.49 13.44
N CYS A 115 5.69 13.63 13.70
CA CYS A 115 4.22 13.74 13.73
C CYS A 115 3.56 13.11 12.50
N ARG A 116 3.92 13.57 11.31
CA ARG A 116 3.34 13.07 10.04
C ARG A 116 3.74 11.64 9.72
N GLY A 117 4.90 11.18 10.19
CA GLY A 117 5.32 9.79 10.04
C GLY A 117 4.53 8.86 10.96
N ASN A 118 4.20 9.31 12.15
CA ASN A 118 3.43 8.55 13.13
C ASN A 118 1.96 8.44 12.74
N VAL A 119 1.32 9.54 12.33
CA VAL A 119 -0.07 9.51 11.82
C VAL A 119 -0.20 8.60 10.59
N ARG A 120 0.81 8.57 9.70
CA ARG A 120 0.83 7.62 8.57
C ARG A 120 0.89 6.17 9.00
N LEU A 121 1.68 5.88 10.04
CA LEU A 121 1.82 4.52 10.51
C LEU A 121 0.54 4.05 11.21
N GLU A 122 -0.08 4.92 12.00
CA GLU A 122 -1.38 4.66 12.62
C GLU A 122 -2.48 4.48 11.56
N ALA A 123 -2.60 5.38 10.58
CA ALA A 123 -3.54 5.21 9.47
C ALA A 123 -3.32 3.91 8.66
N ALA A 124 -2.09 3.39 8.64
CA ALA A 124 -1.76 2.16 7.94
C ALA A 124 -2.01 0.90 8.79
N THR A 125 -1.90 0.97 10.11
CA THR A 125 -1.92 -0.19 11.03
C THR A 125 -3.18 -0.26 11.90
N GLY A 126 -3.75 0.90 12.23
CA GLY A 126 -4.76 1.09 13.26
C GLY A 126 -4.22 0.81 14.68
N GLU A 127 -2.93 1.02 14.89
CA GLU A 127 -2.24 0.98 16.17
C GLU A 127 -1.85 2.39 16.61
N ASP A 128 -1.89 2.64 17.91
CA ASP A 128 -1.57 3.95 18.50
C ASP A 128 -0.09 4.28 18.31
N PHE A 129 0.19 5.19 17.37
CA PHE A 129 1.52 5.75 17.13
C PHE A 129 1.55 7.27 17.30
N SER A 130 0.40 7.92 17.42
CA SER A 130 0.30 9.37 17.42
C SER A 130 -0.80 9.91 18.35
N ASP A 131 -0.50 10.99 19.07
CA ASP A 131 -1.52 11.71 19.86
C ASP A 131 -2.47 12.57 18.99
N CYS A 132 -2.41 12.44 17.66
CA CYS A 132 -3.10 13.32 16.72
C CYS A 132 -4.39 12.73 16.16
N VAL A 133 -4.53 11.41 16.18
CA VAL A 133 -5.67 10.65 15.67
C VAL A 133 -5.91 9.45 16.59
N ASP A 134 -7.07 8.80 16.47
CA ASP A 134 -7.39 7.55 17.16
C ASP A 134 -8.02 6.59 16.15
N ILE A 135 -7.18 5.98 15.31
CA ILE A 135 -7.63 5.08 14.24
C ILE A 135 -7.56 3.64 14.76
N PRO A 136 -8.69 2.95 14.98
CA PRO A 136 -8.67 1.59 15.49
C PRO A 136 -8.26 0.60 14.41
N LYS A 137 -7.76 -0.57 14.82
CA LYS A 137 -7.31 -1.65 13.93
C LYS A 137 -8.21 -1.93 12.71
N PRO A 138 -9.56 -2.06 12.83
CA PRO A 138 -10.46 -2.27 11.68
C PRO A 138 -10.39 -1.19 10.58
N ASP A 139 -9.93 0.01 10.94
CA ASP A 139 -9.87 1.16 10.05
C ASP A 139 -8.48 1.40 9.45
N GLY A 140 -7.47 0.67 9.94
CA GLY A 140 -6.13 0.67 9.37
C GLY A 140 -6.07 -0.01 8.00
N MET A 141 -5.25 0.53 7.10
CA MET A 141 -5.02 -0.03 5.75
C MET A 141 -4.71 -1.54 5.77
N LYS A 142 -3.87 -1.99 6.70
CA LYS A 142 -3.45 -3.40 6.85
C LYS A 142 -4.64 -4.33 7.09
N GLU A 143 -5.50 -4.02 8.05
CA GLU A 143 -6.66 -4.86 8.36
C GLU A 143 -7.68 -4.84 7.21
N ARG A 144 -7.93 -3.66 6.62
CA ARG A 144 -8.84 -3.53 5.48
C ARG A 144 -8.38 -4.34 4.27
N ALA A 145 -7.09 -4.28 3.94
CA ALA A 145 -6.52 -5.12 2.89
C ALA A 145 -6.70 -6.63 3.19
N LEU A 146 -6.49 -7.07 4.43
CA LEU A 146 -6.69 -8.46 4.83
C LEU A 146 -8.15 -8.90 4.68
N VAL A 147 -9.09 -8.12 5.22
CA VAL A 147 -10.53 -8.41 5.11
C VAL A 147 -10.95 -8.45 3.65
N PHE A 148 -10.47 -7.52 2.83
CA PHE A 148 -10.79 -7.47 1.42
C PHE A 148 -10.26 -8.69 0.66
N VAL A 149 -9.00 -9.08 0.86
CA VAL A 149 -8.42 -10.28 0.23
C VAL A 149 -9.17 -11.55 0.65
N LYS A 150 -9.62 -11.66 1.91
CA LYS A 150 -10.47 -12.77 2.35
C LYS A 150 -11.81 -12.81 1.63
N TRP A 151 -12.42 -11.66 1.41
CA TRP A 151 -13.66 -11.57 0.64
C TRP A 151 -13.43 -11.93 -0.83
N LEU A 152 -12.36 -11.40 -1.46
CA LEU A 152 -11.97 -11.71 -2.84
C LEU A 152 -11.70 -13.20 -3.06
N ALA A 153 -11.10 -13.89 -2.09
CA ALA A 153 -10.87 -15.33 -2.16
C ALA A 153 -12.18 -16.14 -2.22
N LYS A 154 -13.27 -15.61 -1.65
CA LYS A 154 -14.61 -16.22 -1.71
C LYS A 154 -15.35 -15.82 -2.98
N GLU A 155 -15.30 -14.55 -3.35
CA GLU A 155 -16.09 -13.98 -4.45
C GLU A 155 -15.50 -14.29 -5.83
N ASN A 156 -14.17 -14.39 -5.93
CA ASN A 156 -13.46 -14.72 -7.16
C ASN A 156 -12.41 -15.82 -6.95
N PRO A 157 -12.83 -17.08 -6.71
CA PRO A 157 -11.90 -18.20 -6.51
C PRO A 157 -10.95 -18.43 -7.70
N GLN A 158 -11.38 -18.10 -8.92
CA GLN A 158 -10.58 -18.20 -10.15
C GLN A 158 -9.33 -17.32 -10.08
N GLY A 159 -9.43 -16.17 -9.41
CA GLY A 159 -8.33 -15.25 -9.18
C GLY A 159 -7.34 -15.72 -8.12
N ARG A 160 -7.60 -16.81 -7.38
CA ARG A 160 -6.68 -17.39 -6.40
C ARG A 160 -6.13 -16.39 -5.37
N TRP A 161 -6.99 -15.49 -4.89
CA TRP A 161 -6.64 -14.47 -3.88
C TRP A 161 -6.19 -15.09 -2.55
N ASP A 162 -6.58 -16.34 -2.27
CA ASP A 162 -6.11 -17.15 -1.13
C ASP A 162 -4.58 -17.27 -1.07
N TYR A 163 -3.89 -17.19 -2.20
CA TYR A 163 -2.43 -17.27 -2.29
C TYR A 163 -1.70 -16.16 -1.51
N PHE A 164 -2.38 -15.05 -1.23
CA PHE A 164 -1.81 -13.91 -0.49
C PHE A 164 -2.14 -13.92 1.00
N LEU A 165 -2.90 -14.89 1.50
CA LEU A 165 -3.20 -15.05 2.92
C LEU A 165 -2.14 -15.92 3.59
N SER A 166 -1.75 -15.59 4.83
CA SER A 166 -0.92 -16.48 5.66
C SER A 166 -1.56 -17.87 5.80
N ASP A 167 -0.80 -18.88 6.19
CA ASP A 167 -1.29 -20.27 6.26
C ASP A 167 -2.49 -20.44 7.22
N ASP A 168 -2.55 -19.63 8.29
CA ASP A 168 -3.68 -19.57 9.23
C ASP A 168 -4.78 -18.57 8.80
N GLY A 169 -4.56 -17.84 7.71
CA GLY A 169 -5.44 -16.81 7.19
C GLY A 169 -5.61 -15.61 8.13
N THR A 170 -4.72 -15.36 9.09
CA THR A 170 -4.85 -14.23 10.03
C THR A 170 -4.10 -12.97 9.61
N ASP A 171 -3.24 -13.04 8.59
CA ASP A 171 -2.52 -11.90 7.99
C ASP A 171 -2.33 -12.10 6.48
N LEU A 172 -1.73 -11.12 5.81
CA LEU A 172 -1.24 -11.21 4.44
C LEU A 172 0.20 -11.75 4.42
N ARG A 173 0.55 -12.47 3.35
CA ARG A 173 1.94 -12.83 3.02
C ARG A 173 2.67 -11.60 2.49
N TRP A 174 3.15 -10.74 3.38
CA TRP A 174 3.75 -9.45 3.03
C TRP A 174 5.02 -9.57 2.16
N ASP A 175 5.71 -10.71 2.20
CA ASP A 175 6.81 -11.09 1.29
C ASP A 175 6.37 -11.29 -0.18
N ARG A 176 5.06 -11.23 -0.44
CA ARG A 176 4.43 -11.24 -1.78
C ARG A 176 3.74 -9.93 -2.12
N VAL A 177 3.77 -8.95 -1.21
CA VAL A 177 3.09 -7.67 -1.38
C VAL A 177 4.04 -6.60 -1.90
N ILE A 178 3.64 -5.96 -2.99
CA ILE A 178 4.22 -4.72 -3.50
C ILE A 178 3.35 -3.58 -2.97
N LEU A 179 3.89 -2.76 -2.07
CA LEU A 179 3.19 -1.59 -1.55
C LEU A 179 3.49 -0.39 -2.44
N SER A 180 2.48 0.14 -3.10
CA SER A 180 2.63 1.20 -4.10
C SER A 180 1.68 2.37 -3.83
N GLY A 181 2.09 3.58 -4.15
CA GLY A 181 1.23 4.74 -3.99
C GLY A 181 1.77 5.98 -4.67
N SER A 182 0.92 7.00 -4.82
CA SER A 182 1.32 8.33 -5.30
C SER A 182 1.13 9.40 -4.22
N SER A 183 2.01 10.41 -4.19
CA SER A 183 1.87 11.57 -3.28
C SER A 183 1.74 11.17 -1.79
N HIS A 184 0.57 11.36 -1.17
CA HIS A 184 0.29 10.87 0.19
C HIS A 184 0.51 9.36 0.30
N GLY A 185 0.00 8.60 -0.67
CA GLY A 185 0.14 7.15 -0.76
C GLY A 185 1.57 6.67 -0.88
N SER A 186 2.38 7.37 -1.67
CA SER A 186 3.81 7.07 -1.79
C SER A 186 4.51 7.21 -0.44
N THR A 187 4.16 8.28 0.30
CA THR A 187 4.73 8.57 1.60
C THR A 187 4.27 7.54 2.65
N THR A 188 3.00 7.13 2.62
CA THR A 188 2.46 6.08 3.50
C THR A 188 3.06 4.72 3.18
N ALA A 189 3.23 4.37 1.90
CA ALA A 189 3.88 3.13 1.49
C ALA A 189 5.30 3.03 2.06
N ALA A 190 6.08 4.10 1.91
CA ALA A 190 7.43 4.18 2.44
C ALA A 190 7.45 4.09 3.97
N ARG A 191 6.59 4.83 4.66
CA ARG A 191 6.53 4.85 6.12
C ARG A 191 6.11 3.50 6.71
N PHE A 192 5.14 2.84 6.10
CA PHE A 192 4.70 1.50 6.50
C PHE A 192 5.80 0.48 6.25
N ALA A 193 6.52 0.54 5.13
CA ALA A 193 7.59 -0.39 4.80
C ALA A 193 8.81 -0.30 5.74
N LYS A 194 8.99 0.85 6.43
CA LYS A 194 9.94 0.95 7.55
C LYS A 194 9.55 0.05 8.73
N HIS A 195 8.25 -0.13 8.97
CA HIS A 195 7.70 -0.93 10.07
C HIS A 195 7.44 -2.39 9.68
N GLN A 196 6.76 -2.63 8.55
CA GLN A 196 6.42 -3.95 8.03
C GLN A 196 7.34 -4.29 6.85
N LYS A 197 8.01 -5.44 6.90
CA LYS A 197 8.75 -5.94 5.75
C LYS A 197 7.79 -6.33 4.63
N VAL A 198 8.02 -5.80 3.42
CA VAL A 198 7.26 -6.14 2.20
C VAL A 198 8.19 -6.61 1.08
N ASP A 199 7.64 -7.15 -0.02
CA ASP A 199 8.44 -7.60 -1.18
C ASP A 199 9.14 -6.43 -1.87
N ARG A 200 8.38 -5.36 -2.14
CA ARG A 200 8.82 -4.14 -2.83
C ARG A 200 7.97 -2.94 -2.42
N VAL A 201 8.56 -1.75 -2.53
CA VAL A 201 7.89 -0.47 -2.36
C VAL A 201 8.04 0.35 -3.63
N VAL A 202 6.93 0.82 -4.20
CA VAL A 202 6.96 1.70 -5.39
C VAL A 202 6.37 3.06 -5.01
N MET A 203 7.23 4.07 -5.01
CA MET A 203 6.95 5.42 -4.54
C MET A 203 6.82 6.35 -5.74
N LEU A 204 5.58 6.72 -6.08
CA LEU A 204 5.31 7.66 -7.16
C LEU A 204 5.12 9.08 -6.61
N CYS A 205 5.96 10.00 -7.06
CA CYS A 205 5.96 11.40 -6.67
C CYS A 205 5.96 11.59 -5.14
N GLY A 206 6.84 10.89 -4.43
CA GLY A 206 7.03 10.94 -2.97
C GLY A 206 8.27 10.14 -2.52
N PRO A 207 8.57 10.08 -1.21
CA PRO A 207 7.92 10.72 -0.07
C PRO A 207 8.01 12.27 -0.06
N ARG A 208 7.05 12.97 0.56
CA ARG A 208 6.93 14.46 0.52
C ARG A 208 7.11 15.20 1.86
N ASP A 209 7.73 14.61 2.87
CA ASP A 209 7.94 15.30 4.16
C ASP A 209 9.32 15.97 4.25
N GLN A 210 9.34 17.30 4.09
CA GLN A 210 10.57 18.10 3.94
C GLN A 210 11.38 18.26 5.22
N TYR A 211 10.72 18.46 6.36
CA TYR A 211 11.37 18.75 7.64
C TYR A 211 11.39 17.56 8.59
N GLN A 212 10.50 16.59 8.37
CA GLN A 212 10.50 15.35 9.12
C GLN A 212 11.71 14.49 8.74
N ASN A 213 12.09 13.58 9.64
CA ASN A 213 13.26 12.71 9.49
C ASN A 213 12.92 11.22 9.65
N TRP A 214 11.63 10.85 9.72
CA TRP A 214 11.22 9.44 9.84
C TRP A 214 11.75 8.56 8.70
N GLN A 215 12.08 9.16 7.54
CA GLN A 215 12.69 8.46 6.40
C GLN A 215 14.03 7.80 6.77
N ALA A 216 14.75 8.34 7.75
CA ALA A 216 16.03 7.82 8.24
C ALA A 216 15.88 6.73 9.31
N LEU A 217 14.65 6.41 9.74
CA LEU A 217 14.42 5.33 10.69
C LEU A 217 14.90 3.98 10.13
N PRO A 218 15.28 3.04 11.02
CA PRO A 218 15.51 1.65 10.65
C PRO A 218 14.34 1.10 9.83
N SER A 219 14.65 0.24 8.86
CA SER A 219 13.67 -0.28 7.92
C SER A 219 13.56 -1.79 8.00
N ALA A 220 12.35 -2.30 8.21
CA ALA A 220 12.05 -3.72 8.08
C ALA A 220 12.19 -4.21 6.64
N THR A 221 11.83 -3.37 5.67
CA THR A 221 12.06 -3.61 4.23
C THR A 221 13.48 -3.16 3.85
N PRO A 222 14.32 -3.99 3.21
CA PRO A 222 15.65 -3.56 2.79
C PRO A 222 15.61 -2.40 1.77
N PRO A 223 16.53 -1.41 1.84
CA PRO A 223 16.56 -0.27 0.92
C PRO A 223 16.57 -0.63 -0.58
N GLU A 224 17.18 -1.74 -0.98
CA GLU A 224 17.21 -2.24 -2.37
C GLU A 224 15.83 -2.68 -2.90
N ARG A 225 14.81 -2.74 -2.04
CA ARG A 225 13.42 -3.06 -2.41
C ARG A 225 12.54 -1.82 -2.59
N TYR A 226 13.08 -0.62 -2.43
CA TYR A 226 12.38 0.64 -2.66
C TYR A 226 12.72 1.22 -4.03
N PHE A 227 11.69 1.65 -4.75
CA PHE A 227 11.82 2.26 -6.06
C PHE A 227 11.10 3.61 -6.04
N GLY A 228 11.81 4.70 -6.34
CA GLY A 228 11.27 6.06 -6.40
C GLY A 228 11.16 6.55 -7.83
N PHE A 229 10.01 7.12 -8.18
CA PHE A 229 9.77 7.76 -9.48
C PHE A 229 9.11 9.12 -9.25
N SER A 230 9.52 10.13 -10.01
CA SER A 230 8.80 11.39 -10.14
C SER A 230 8.99 11.92 -11.56
N HIS A 231 8.12 12.85 -11.97
CA HIS A 231 8.21 13.48 -13.28
C HIS A 231 9.06 14.75 -13.20
N VAL A 232 9.85 15.06 -14.22
CA VAL A 232 10.66 16.31 -14.28
C VAL A 232 9.83 17.59 -14.27
N LEU A 233 8.53 17.46 -14.56
CA LEU A 233 7.52 18.53 -14.49
C LEU A 233 6.68 18.49 -13.20
N ASP A 234 7.02 17.65 -12.23
CA ASP A 234 6.36 17.66 -10.91
C ASP A 234 6.78 18.90 -10.12
N GLY A 235 6.19 20.04 -10.49
CA GLY A 235 6.34 21.33 -9.82
C GLY A 235 5.43 21.45 -8.58
N GLY A 236 4.87 20.34 -8.08
CA GLY A 236 3.91 20.36 -6.99
C GLY A 236 4.48 20.94 -5.69
N TRP A 237 5.80 21.09 -5.56
CA TRP A 237 6.49 21.63 -4.39
C TRP A 237 7.79 22.33 -4.78
N THR A 238 8.14 23.37 -4.03
CA THR A 238 9.42 24.08 -4.15
C THR A 238 10.50 23.36 -3.33
N GLY A 239 11.51 22.77 -3.98
CA GLY A 239 12.69 22.16 -3.33
C GLY A 239 13.02 20.74 -3.81
N ASP A 240 14.11 20.18 -3.26
CA ASP A 240 14.64 18.84 -3.61
C ASP A 240 14.08 17.72 -2.69
N HIS A 241 12.81 17.80 -2.29
CA HIS A 241 12.21 16.96 -1.23
C HIS A 241 12.22 15.46 -1.55
N TYR A 242 12.09 15.08 -2.82
CA TYR A 242 12.21 13.69 -3.25
C TYR A 242 13.63 13.17 -3.08
N CYS A 243 14.62 13.91 -3.61
CA CYS A 243 16.03 13.54 -3.54
C CYS A 243 16.47 13.35 -2.08
N ARG A 244 16.14 14.32 -1.21
CA ARG A 244 16.39 14.21 0.23
C ARG A 244 15.73 12.97 0.85
N SER A 245 14.44 12.74 0.58
CA SER A 245 13.74 11.58 1.14
C SER A 245 14.35 10.26 0.68
N TRP A 246 14.73 10.16 -0.59
CA TRP A 246 15.38 8.97 -1.16
C TRP A 246 16.78 8.75 -0.58
N GLU A 247 17.54 9.83 -0.34
CA GLU A 247 18.82 9.77 0.36
C GLU A 247 18.67 9.25 1.79
N LEU A 248 17.70 9.78 2.55
CA LEU A 248 17.42 9.34 3.92
C LEU A 248 16.93 7.88 3.98
N ILE A 249 16.23 7.40 2.95
CA ILE A 249 15.87 5.98 2.82
C ILE A 249 17.10 5.11 2.52
N GLY A 250 18.12 5.67 1.88
CA GLY A 250 19.38 4.99 1.52
C GLY A 250 19.50 4.62 0.03
N LEU A 251 18.62 5.12 -0.84
CA LEU A 251 18.56 4.69 -2.25
C LEU A 251 19.81 5.04 -3.05
N HIS A 252 20.49 6.13 -2.67
CA HIS A 252 21.74 6.58 -3.28
C HIS A 252 22.86 5.52 -3.24
N SER A 253 22.75 4.51 -2.37
CA SER A 253 23.70 3.39 -2.31
C SER A 253 23.61 2.45 -3.52
N PHE A 254 22.53 2.51 -4.31
CA PHE A 254 22.27 1.61 -5.44
C PHE A 254 22.44 2.29 -6.81
N GLY A 255 22.83 3.56 -6.83
CA GLY A 255 23.08 4.32 -8.05
C GLY A 255 22.56 5.75 -7.99
N PRO A 256 22.92 6.57 -8.98
CA PRO A 256 22.41 7.93 -9.10
C PRO A 256 20.94 7.94 -9.54
N ILE A 257 20.30 9.10 -9.39
CA ILE A 257 19.01 9.37 -10.05
C ILE A 257 19.24 9.42 -11.56
N VAL A 258 18.42 8.70 -12.32
CA VAL A 258 18.48 8.64 -13.77
C VAL A 258 17.14 9.00 -14.40
N THR A 259 17.18 9.61 -15.58
CA THR A 259 15.99 9.77 -16.42
C THR A 259 15.67 8.44 -17.08
N VAL A 260 14.43 7.98 -16.93
CA VAL A 260 13.94 6.72 -17.54
C VAL A 260 13.14 6.94 -18.81
N ASP A 261 12.87 8.20 -19.16
CA ASP A 261 12.30 8.59 -20.45
C ASP A 261 13.41 8.61 -21.51
N GLY A 262 13.25 7.80 -22.55
CA GLY A 262 14.15 7.68 -23.70
C GLY A 262 13.40 7.16 -24.91
#